data_AF-A0A4Y7PXY9-F1
#
_entry.id   AF-A0A4Y7PXY9-F1
#
_cell.length_a   1.000
_cell.length_b   1.000
_cell.length_c   1.000
_cell.angle_alpha   90.00
_cell.angle_beta   90.00
_cell.angle_gamma   90.00
#
_symmetry.space_group_name_H-M   'P 1'
#
loop_
_entity.id
_entity.type
_entity.pdbx_description
1 polymer ?
#
loop_
_entity_poly.entity_id
_entity_poly.type
_entity_poly.pdbx_seq_one_letter_code
_entity_poly.pdbx_strand_id
1 'polypeptide(L)'
;MDPTYPVYPIVSFLCFLLVLSPLPWQFRAWNTGTCMYILWTATDCLIWFINSLVWHNNAIDWAPVYCDISTRIVTGTAVAIPACSLCIQRRLYCMTSTCVVTTSNREKIKDVCINLAICLGFPLFIMALAYTIQGQRYEIYEDMGCLFAIYHVWPVIPASYMWPLVFGLISCLLYHDIPLFPSSSLRIKRGP
;
A
#
# COMPACT_ATOMS: atom_id res chain seq x y z
N MET A 1 -29.25 9.67 -10.40
CA MET A 1 -29.46 8.22 -10.32
C MET A 1 -28.37 7.56 -11.12
N ASP A 2 -27.37 7.04 -10.42
CA ASP A 2 -26.23 6.39 -11.06
C ASP A 2 -26.64 5.06 -11.72
N PRO A 3 -26.36 4.87 -13.02
CA PRO A 3 -26.73 3.66 -13.76
C PRO A 3 -25.91 2.42 -13.33
N THR A 4 -24.86 2.62 -12.54
CA THR A 4 -23.92 1.57 -12.12
C THR A 4 -24.33 0.89 -10.80
N TYR A 5 -25.37 1.38 -10.12
CA TYR A 5 -25.88 0.75 -8.91
C TYR A 5 -26.82 -0.42 -9.27
N PRO A 6 -26.71 -1.62 -8.63
CA PRO A 6 -25.84 -1.97 -7.50
C PRO A 6 -24.54 -2.70 -7.90
N VAL A 7 -24.09 -2.61 -9.15
CA VAL A 7 -22.92 -3.35 -9.65
C VAL A 7 -21.64 -2.95 -8.92
N TYR A 8 -21.41 -1.66 -8.68
CA TYR A 8 -20.21 -1.17 -8.00
C TYR A 8 -19.99 -1.75 -6.59
N PRO A 9 -20.98 -1.71 -5.64
CA PRO A 9 -20.80 -2.31 -4.33
C PRO A 9 -20.63 -3.82 -4.38
N ILE A 10 -21.34 -4.51 -5.28
CA ILE A 10 -21.20 -5.97 -5.45
C ILE A 10 -19.77 -6.33 -5.86
N VAL A 11 -19.25 -5.66 -6.90
CA VAL A 11 -17.89 -5.91 -7.39
C VAL A 11 -16.85 -5.55 -6.33
N SER A 12 -17.00 -4.43 -5.64
CA SER A 12 -16.08 -4.00 -4.58
C SER A 12 -16.00 -5.00 -3.42
N PHE A 13 -17.14 -5.54 -3.00
CA PHE A 13 -17.19 -6.57 -1.97
C PHE A 13 -16.60 -7.90 -2.43
N LEU A 14 -16.86 -8.30 -3.68
CA LEU A 14 -16.22 -9.49 -4.27
C LEU A 14 -14.70 -9.33 -4.37
N CYS A 15 -14.22 -8.16 -4.79
CA CYS A 15 -12.78 -7.83 -4.81
C CYS A 15 -12.17 -7.93 -3.42
N PHE A 16 -12.83 -7.43 -2.38
CA PHE A 16 -12.39 -7.57 -0.99
C PHE A 16 -12.17 -9.05 -0.61
N LEU A 17 -13.15 -9.92 -0.90
CA LEU A 17 -13.05 -11.35 -0.59
C LEU A 17 -11.93 -12.04 -1.40
N LEU A 18 -11.85 -11.74 -2.69
CA LEU A 18 -10.85 -12.32 -3.59
C LEU A 18 -9.42 -11.95 -3.17
N VAL A 19 -9.19 -10.67 -2.84
CA VAL A 19 -7.88 -10.17 -2.41
C VAL A 19 -7.46 -10.77 -1.07
N LEU A 20 -8.40 -11.05 -0.16
CA LEU A 20 -8.09 -11.64 1.14
C LEU A 20 -7.78 -13.14 1.06
N SER A 21 -8.27 -13.85 0.05
CA SER A 21 -8.11 -15.30 -0.11
C SER A 21 -6.65 -15.81 -0.08
N PRO A 22 -5.64 -15.17 -0.73
CA PRO A 22 -4.25 -15.62 -0.65
C PRO A 22 -3.54 -15.27 0.67
N LEU A 23 -4.13 -14.45 1.55
CA LEU A 23 -3.47 -13.94 2.76
C LEU A 23 -2.88 -15.05 3.67
N PRO A 24 -3.60 -16.15 3.98
CA PRO A 24 -3.07 -17.18 4.88
C PRO A 24 -1.85 -17.89 4.30
N TRP A 25 -1.83 -18.08 2.97
CA TRP A 25 -0.73 -18.73 2.27
C TRP A 25 0.51 -17.84 2.24
N GLN A 26 0.33 -16.56 1.93
CA GLN A 26 1.42 -15.57 1.90
C GLN A 26 2.03 -15.33 3.28
N PHE A 27 1.18 -15.35 4.32
CA PHE A 27 1.62 -15.23 5.70
C PHE A 27 2.52 -16.41 6.10
N ARG A 28 2.15 -17.64 5.72
CA ARG A 28 2.97 -18.83 5.96
C ARG A 28 4.28 -18.80 5.18
N ALA A 29 4.30 -18.19 3.99
CA ALA A 29 5.51 -17.98 3.19
C ALA A 29 6.42 -16.85 3.73
N TRP A 30 6.06 -16.21 4.85
CA TRP A 30 6.79 -15.06 5.42
C TRP A 30 6.98 -13.92 4.41
N ASN A 31 6.02 -13.75 3.49
CA ASN A 31 6.08 -12.74 2.45
C ASN A 31 5.37 -11.46 2.91
N THR A 32 6.05 -10.72 3.79
CA THR A 32 5.50 -9.52 4.45
C THR A 32 5.06 -8.44 3.46
N GLY A 33 5.81 -8.23 2.37
CA GLY A 33 5.46 -7.23 1.35
C GLY A 33 4.12 -7.54 0.67
N THR A 34 3.91 -8.81 0.28
CA THR A 34 2.63 -9.24 -0.31
C THR A 34 1.50 -9.26 0.72
N CYS A 35 1.76 -9.64 1.98
CA CYS A 35 0.74 -9.58 3.03
C CYS A 35 0.25 -8.14 3.25
N MET A 36 1.16 -7.17 3.33
CA MET A 36 0.79 -5.77 3.48
C MET A 36 0.06 -5.23 2.25
N TYR A 37 0.50 -5.59 1.04
CA TYR A 37 -0.21 -5.24 -0.19
C TYR A 37 -1.67 -5.71 -0.17
N ILE A 38 -1.90 -6.96 0.23
CA ILE A 38 -3.23 -7.56 0.36
C ILE A 38 -4.06 -6.80 1.40
N LEU A 39 -3.51 -6.54 2.59
CA LEU A 39 -4.23 -5.85 3.66
C LEU A 39 -4.62 -4.42 3.27
N TRP A 40 -3.72 -3.65 2.68
CA TRP A 40 -4.01 -2.30 2.20
C TRP A 40 -5.09 -2.30 1.11
N THR A 41 -4.97 -3.17 0.11
CA THR A 41 -5.93 -3.27 -0.99
C THR A 41 -7.30 -3.75 -0.50
N ALA A 42 -7.35 -4.74 0.39
CA ALA A 42 -8.59 -5.22 0.98
C ALA A 42 -9.29 -4.12 1.80
N THR A 43 -8.53 -3.36 2.58
CA THR A 43 -9.08 -2.24 3.36
C THR A 43 -9.65 -1.15 2.45
N ASP A 44 -8.96 -0.84 1.35
CA ASP A 44 -9.42 0.12 0.34
C ASP A 44 -10.74 -0.33 -0.30
N CYS A 45 -10.83 -1.58 -0.78
CA CYS A 45 -12.07 -2.13 -1.34
C CYS A 45 -13.24 -2.10 -0.34
N LEU A 46 -12.97 -2.37 0.95
CA LEU A 46 -13.99 -2.33 1.99
C LEU A 46 -14.49 -0.90 2.24
N ILE A 47 -13.58 0.09 2.23
CA ILE A 47 -13.94 1.51 2.38
C ILE A 47 -14.86 1.94 1.23
N TRP A 48 -14.46 1.67 -0.01
CA TRP A 48 -15.26 2.03 -1.19
C TRP A 48 -16.61 1.34 -1.23
N PHE A 49 -16.68 0.07 -0.79
CA PHE A 49 -17.94 -0.64 -0.63
C PHE A 49 -18.88 0.06 0.36
N ILE A 50 -18.40 0.36 1.57
CA ILE A 50 -19.22 1.04 2.61
C ILE A 50 -19.64 2.43 2.13
N ASN A 51 -18.72 3.18 1.53
CA ASN A 51 -18.99 4.51 0.99
C ASN A 51 -20.16 4.49 -0.01
N SER A 52 -20.13 3.58 -0.99
CA SER A 52 -21.19 3.46 -2.00
C SER A 52 -22.53 2.99 -1.44
N LEU A 53 -22.54 2.30 -0.28
CA LEU A 53 -23.76 1.81 0.34
C LEU A 53 -24.42 2.87 1.22
N VAL A 54 -23.64 3.59 2.02
CA VAL A 54 -24.13 4.58 3.00
C VAL A 54 -24.56 5.88 2.31
N TRP A 55 -23.79 6.35 1.34
CA TRP A 55 -24.02 7.63 0.64
C TRP A 55 -24.79 7.49 -0.68
N HIS A 56 -25.51 6.39 -0.86
CA HIS A 56 -26.35 6.23 -2.05
C HIS A 56 -27.52 7.22 -2.05
N ASN A 57 -27.62 8.04 -3.12
CA ASN A 57 -28.58 9.16 -3.25
C ASN A 57 -28.59 10.13 -2.05
N ASN A 58 -27.48 10.26 -1.32
CA ASN A 58 -27.38 11.23 -0.23
C ASN A 58 -25.94 11.67 0.03
N ALA A 59 -25.77 12.91 0.51
CA ALA A 59 -24.48 13.49 0.91
C ALA A 59 -24.48 13.95 2.39
N ILE A 60 -25.26 13.27 3.23
CA ILE A 60 -25.44 13.63 4.64
C ILE A 60 -24.29 13.03 5.47
N ASP A 61 -23.77 13.78 6.43
CA ASP A 61 -22.73 13.26 7.34
C ASP A 61 -23.33 12.36 8.43
N TRP A 62 -23.56 11.08 8.07
CA TRP A 62 -24.08 10.06 9.00
C TRP A 62 -23.03 9.56 10.00
N ALA A 63 -21.75 9.58 9.61
CA ALA A 63 -20.68 8.89 10.32
C ALA A 63 -19.35 9.67 10.25
N PRO A 64 -19.23 10.80 10.97
CA PRO A 64 -18.07 11.69 10.89
C PRO A 64 -16.75 10.99 11.29
N VAL A 65 -16.81 10.13 12.31
CA VAL A 65 -15.64 9.35 12.77
C VAL A 65 -15.16 8.37 11.70
N TYR A 66 -16.09 7.75 10.97
CA TYR A 66 -15.75 6.84 9.88
C TYR A 66 -15.04 7.61 8.76
N CYS A 67 -15.58 8.77 8.36
CA CYS A 67 -15.03 9.60 7.30
C CYS A 67 -13.64 10.16 7.64
N ASP A 68 -13.40 10.55 8.89
CA ASP A 68 -12.08 10.97 9.36
C ASP A 68 -11.03 9.85 9.24
N ILE A 69 -11.43 8.59 9.44
CA ILE A 69 -10.52 7.44 9.37
C ILE A 69 -10.35 6.96 7.92
N SER A 70 -11.45 6.80 7.18
CA SER A 70 -11.46 6.21 5.84
C SER A 70 -10.69 7.05 4.84
N THR A 71 -10.88 8.38 4.85
CA THR A 71 -10.17 9.31 3.96
C THR A 71 -8.66 9.29 4.15
N ARG A 72 -8.20 9.14 5.41
CA ARG A 72 -6.79 9.00 5.75
C ARG A 72 -6.23 7.67 5.27
N ILE A 73 -6.96 6.58 5.46
CA ILE A 73 -6.55 5.26 4.97
C ILE A 73 -6.42 5.27 3.44
N VAL A 74 -7.39 5.83 2.72
CA VAL A 74 -7.37 5.95 1.25
C VAL A 74 -6.19 6.82 0.77
N THR A 75 -5.84 7.86 1.52
CA THR A 75 -4.63 8.65 1.22
C THR A 75 -3.36 7.82 1.40
N GLY A 76 -3.31 7.00 2.46
CA GLY A 76 -2.21 6.08 2.73
C GLY A 76 -2.07 4.97 1.68
N THR A 77 -3.18 4.42 1.17
CA THR A 77 -3.18 3.32 0.18
C THR A 77 -2.49 3.74 -1.12
N ALA A 78 -2.67 4.99 -1.57
CA ALA A 78 -2.01 5.54 -2.75
C ALA A 78 -0.47 5.44 -2.70
N VAL A 79 0.12 5.50 -1.50
CA VAL A 79 1.56 5.40 -1.27
C VAL A 79 1.99 4.00 -0.84
N ALA A 80 1.15 3.32 -0.07
CA ALA A 80 1.42 2.00 0.45
C ALA A 80 1.49 0.94 -0.65
N ILE A 81 0.58 0.98 -1.63
CA ILE A 81 0.53 0.04 -2.75
C ILE A 81 1.85 0.02 -3.55
N PRO A 82 2.37 1.17 -4.05
CA PRO A 82 3.64 1.17 -4.78
C PRO A 82 4.84 0.84 -3.90
N ALA A 83 4.85 1.24 -2.62
CA ALA A 83 5.89 0.85 -1.66
C ALA A 83 5.92 -0.67 -1.44
N CYS A 84 4.75 -1.30 -1.29
CA CYS A 84 4.63 -2.76 -1.19
C CYS A 84 5.07 -3.45 -2.48
N SER A 85 4.72 -2.89 -3.65
CA SER A 85 5.13 -3.40 -4.96
C SER A 85 6.66 -3.44 -5.10
N LEU A 86 7.37 -2.39 -4.67
CA LEU A 86 8.84 -2.37 -4.65
C LEU A 86 9.42 -3.50 -3.78
N CYS A 87 8.88 -3.69 -2.57
CA CYS A 87 9.30 -4.78 -1.68
C CYS A 87 9.09 -6.18 -2.29
N ILE A 88 7.97 -6.37 -3.00
CA ILE A 88 7.67 -7.63 -3.71
C ILE A 88 8.67 -7.85 -4.85
N GLN A 89 8.89 -6.84 -5.68
CA GLN A 89 9.83 -6.90 -6.81
C GLN A 89 11.25 -7.23 -6.32
N ARG A 90 11.73 -6.56 -5.26
CA ARG A 90 13.03 -6.82 -4.65
C ARG A 90 13.17 -8.28 -4.21
N ARG A 91 12.14 -8.84 -3.57
CA ARG A 91 12.15 -10.24 -3.12
C ARG A 91 12.17 -11.22 -4.28
N LEU A 92 11.35 -10.98 -5.31
CA LEU A 92 11.34 -11.81 -6.53
C LEU A 92 12.70 -11.80 -7.21
N TYR A 93 13.33 -10.62 -7.33
CA TYR A 93 14.65 -10.49 -7.91
C TYR A 93 15.73 -11.22 -7.11
N CYS A 94 15.72 -11.11 -5.78
CA CYS A 94 16.67 -11.86 -4.95
C CYS A 94 16.55 -13.38 -5.14
N MET A 95 15.34 -13.89 -5.34
CA MET A 95 15.10 -15.32 -5.61
C MET A 95 15.61 -15.76 -6.98
N THR A 96 15.46 -14.93 -8.02
CA THR A 96 15.89 -15.28 -9.38
C THR A 96 17.40 -15.09 -9.58
N SER A 97 18.00 -14.08 -8.95
CA SER A 97 19.44 -13.80 -9.06
C SER A 97 20.29 -14.67 -8.13
N THR A 98 19.73 -15.18 -7.03
CA THR A 98 20.47 -15.92 -6.00
C THR A 98 19.83 -17.27 -5.77
N CYS A 99 19.97 -18.19 -6.73
CA CYS A 99 19.65 -19.58 -6.50
C CYS A 99 20.60 -20.14 -5.43
N VAL A 100 20.07 -20.39 -4.23
CA VAL A 100 20.72 -21.09 -3.10
C VAL A 100 21.63 -20.22 -2.20
N VAL A 101 21.04 -19.43 -1.30
CA VAL A 101 21.71 -19.03 -0.05
C VAL A 101 20.79 -19.35 1.13
N THR A 102 21.31 -20.14 2.07
CA THR A 102 20.65 -20.47 3.33
C THR A 102 20.53 -19.21 4.20
N THR A 103 19.40 -18.50 4.09
CA THR A 103 19.14 -17.31 4.89
C THR A 103 18.96 -17.67 6.35
N SER A 104 19.78 -17.05 7.21
CA SER A 104 19.68 -17.24 8.67
C SER A 104 18.35 -16.69 9.19
N ASN A 105 17.80 -17.27 10.26
CA ASN A 105 16.58 -16.76 10.90
C ASN A 105 16.71 -15.28 11.31
N ARG A 106 17.92 -14.83 11.66
CA ARG A 106 18.19 -13.42 11.98
C ARG A 106 18.06 -12.51 10.76
N GLU A 107 18.43 -12.98 9.59
CA GLU A 107 18.30 -12.23 8.34
C GLU A 107 16.82 -12.14 7.93
N LYS A 108 16.07 -13.24 8.08
CA LYS A 108 14.61 -13.25 7.82
C LYS A 108 13.86 -12.22 8.68
N ILE A 109 14.16 -12.15 9.98
CA ILE A 109 13.52 -11.16 10.88
C ILE A 109 13.90 -9.74 10.47
N LYS A 110 15.17 -9.48 10.14
CA LYS A 110 15.61 -8.16 9.66
C LYS A 110 14.86 -7.75 8.39
N ASP A 111 14.71 -8.66 7.44
CA ASP A 111 13.97 -8.39 6.20
C ASP A 111 12.49 -8.10 6.47
N VAL A 112 11.87 -8.82 7.40
CA VAL A 112 10.49 -8.55 7.84
C VAL A 112 10.39 -7.15 8.45
N CYS A 113 11.29 -6.78 9.37
CA CYS A 113 11.28 -5.45 9.98
C CYS A 113 11.47 -4.33 8.96
N ILE A 114 12.39 -4.50 7.99
CA ILE A 114 12.62 -3.52 6.92
C ILE A 114 11.38 -3.40 6.04
N ASN A 115 10.78 -4.52 5.63
CA ASN A 115 9.56 -4.51 4.83
C ASN A 115 8.39 -3.85 5.58
N LEU A 116 8.23 -4.10 6.88
CA LEU A 116 7.21 -3.42 7.70
C LEU A 116 7.48 -1.92 7.79
N ALA A 117 8.72 -1.50 7.99
CA ALA A 117 9.07 -0.08 8.05
C ALA A 117 8.74 0.66 6.74
N ILE A 118 8.97 0.01 5.59
CA ILE A 118 8.66 0.59 4.27
C ILE A 118 7.16 0.51 3.95
N CYS A 119 6.52 -0.64 4.14
CA CYS A 119 5.12 -0.85 3.75
C CYS A 119 4.10 -0.24 4.71
N LEU A 120 4.49 0.06 5.95
CA LEU A 120 3.60 0.63 6.98
C LEU A 120 4.14 1.96 7.51
N GLY A 121 5.41 2.02 7.89
CA GLY A 121 6.00 3.23 8.46
C GLY A 121 6.00 4.42 7.51
N PHE A 122 6.35 4.18 6.24
CA PHE A 122 6.38 5.24 5.23
C PHE A 122 4.97 5.79 4.89
N PRO A 123 3.94 4.97 4.61
CA PRO A 123 2.56 5.45 4.46
C PRO A 123 2.05 6.22 5.68
N LEU A 124 2.31 5.74 6.90
CA LEU A 124 1.91 6.44 8.12
C LEU A 124 2.58 7.80 8.25
N PHE A 125 3.86 7.91 7.88
CA PHE A 125 4.58 9.18 7.86
C PHE A 125 3.96 10.16 6.85
N ILE A 126 3.66 9.71 5.63
CA ILE A 126 3.01 10.56 4.62
C ILE A 126 1.60 10.95 5.06
N MET A 127 0.83 10.04 5.67
CA MET A 127 -0.50 10.35 6.23
C MET A 127 -0.42 11.42 7.33
N ALA A 128 0.59 11.36 8.20
CA ALA A 128 0.81 12.37 9.24
C ALA A 128 1.20 13.74 8.66
N LEU A 129 1.99 13.77 7.59
CA LEU A 129 2.30 15.01 6.85
C LEU A 129 1.07 15.55 6.11
N ALA A 130 0.27 14.69 5.49
CA ALA A 130 -0.96 15.11 4.82
C ALA A 130 -1.94 15.76 5.80
N TYR A 131 -2.00 15.26 7.04
CA TYR A 131 -2.84 15.83 8.10
C TYR A 131 -2.49 17.29 8.44
N THR A 132 -1.22 17.69 8.39
CA THR A 132 -0.83 19.08 8.70
C THR A 132 -1.11 20.05 7.55
N ILE A 133 -1.24 19.54 6.32
CA ILE A 133 -1.42 20.33 5.09
C ILE A 133 -2.91 20.48 4.73
N GLN A 134 -3.78 19.64 5.29
CA GLN A 134 -5.20 19.61 4.93
C GLN A 134 -5.97 20.80 5.52
N GLY A 135 -6.59 21.63 4.66
CA GLY A 135 -7.37 22.81 5.08
C GLY A 135 -8.78 22.49 5.59
N GLN A 136 -9.38 21.39 5.14
CA GLN A 136 -10.68 20.89 5.59
C GLN A 136 -10.59 19.38 5.90
N ARG A 137 -11.37 18.87 6.87
CA ARG A 137 -11.25 17.48 7.36
C ARG A 137 -11.55 16.42 6.30
N TYR A 138 -12.69 16.53 5.63
CA TYR A 138 -13.12 15.66 4.55
C TYR A 138 -14.26 16.35 3.78
N GLU A 139 -14.51 15.87 2.57
CA GLU A 139 -15.64 16.26 1.73
C GLU A 139 -16.51 15.03 1.47
N ILE A 140 -17.83 15.22 1.44
CA ILE A 140 -18.79 14.14 1.16
C ILE A 140 -19.38 14.41 -0.21
N TYR A 141 -19.24 13.43 -1.10
CA TYR A 141 -19.85 13.45 -2.42
C TYR A 141 -21.01 12.45 -2.46
N GLU A 142 -22.12 12.87 -3.05
CA GLU A 142 -23.26 11.98 -3.32
C GLU A 142 -22.78 10.77 -4.13
N ASP A 143 -23.24 9.57 -3.77
CA ASP A 143 -22.92 8.26 -4.35
C ASP A 143 -21.45 7.78 -4.22
N MET A 144 -20.49 8.68 -3.98
CA MET A 144 -19.07 8.34 -3.72
C MET A 144 -18.70 8.27 -2.23
N GLY A 145 -19.44 8.97 -1.37
CA GLY A 145 -19.19 9.03 0.07
C GLY A 145 -18.04 9.95 0.46
N CYS A 146 -17.27 9.53 1.47
CA CYS A 146 -16.27 10.37 2.10
C CYS A 146 -14.94 10.37 1.35
N LEU A 147 -14.51 11.57 0.93
CA LEU A 147 -13.27 11.85 0.22
C LEU A 147 -12.40 12.86 0.97
N PHE A 148 -11.11 12.87 0.66
CA PHE A 148 -10.17 13.84 1.21
C PHE A 148 -10.40 15.20 0.56
N ALA A 149 -10.39 16.28 1.36
CA ALA A 149 -10.63 17.63 0.86
C ALA A 149 -9.40 18.18 0.13
N ILE A 150 -9.50 18.44 -1.18
CA ILE A 150 -8.37 18.86 -2.03
C ILE A 150 -8.34 20.38 -2.15
N TYR A 151 -7.65 21.06 -1.23
CA TYR A 151 -7.53 22.53 -1.32
C TYR A 151 -6.33 23.04 -2.13
N HIS A 152 -5.33 22.21 -2.41
CA HIS A 152 -4.12 22.63 -3.13
C HIS A 152 -3.60 21.54 -4.07
N VAL A 153 -3.48 21.86 -5.36
CA VAL A 153 -2.91 20.97 -6.40
C VAL A 153 -1.41 20.69 -6.21
N TRP A 154 -0.67 21.53 -5.49
CA TRP A 154 0.79 21.39 -5.30
C TRP A 154 1.21 20.26 -4.34
N PRO A 155 0.59 20.07 -3.16
CA PRO A 155 0.96 19.00 -2.22
C PRO A 155 0.47 17.59 -2.59
N VAL A 156 -0.59 17.46 -3.39
CA VAL A 156 -1.14 16.16 -3.82
C VAL A 156 -0.19 15.44 -4.78
N ILE A 157 0.54 16.18 -5.63
CA ILE A 157 1.50 15.62 -6.57
C ILE A 157 2.60 14.82 -5.84
N PRO A 158 3.34 15.38 -4.87
CA PRO A 158 4.32 14.64 -4.11
C PRO A 158 3.69 13.59 -3.19
N ALA A 159 2.49 13.82 -2.65
CA ALA A 159 1.86 12.87 -1.74
C ALA A 159 1.29 11.62 -2.42
N SER A 160 0.84 11.70 -3.67
CA SER A 160 0.07 10.61 -4.31
C SER A 160 0.63 10.16 -5.66
N TYR A 161 1.12 11.09 -6.50
CA TYR A 161 1.52 10.78 -7.88
C TYR A 161 3.03 10.60 -8.07
N MET A 162 3.84 11.21 -7.21
CA MET A 162 5.30 11.18 -7.31
C MET A 162 5.88 9.84 -6.86
N TRP A 163 5.33 9.23 -5.82
CA TRP A 163 5.88 8.01 -5.22
C TRP A 163 5.93 6.80 -6.16
N PRO A 164 4.90 6.51 -6.99
CA PRO A 164 4.99 5.46 -8.00
C PRO A 164 6.20 5.65 -8.94
N LEU A 165 6.47 6.88 -9.38
CA LEU A 165 7.63 7.19 -10.25
C LEU A 165 8.95 7.07 -9.49
N VAL A 166 9.01 7.56 -8.25
CA VAL A 166 10.21 7.47 -7.40
C VAL A 166 10.56 6.01 -7.12
N PHE A 167 9.58 5.17 -6.75
CA PHE A 167 9.82 3.75 -6.54
C PHE A 167 10.18 3.03 -7.84
N GLY A 168 9.60 3.41 -8.98
CA GLY A 168 9.99 2.91 -10.30
C GLY A 168 11.44 3.25 -10.65
N LEU A 169 11.86 4.50 -10.44
CA LEU A 169 13.23 4.95 -10.67
C LEU A 169 14.22 4.26 -9.71
N ILE A 170 13.86 4.12 -8.43
CA ILE A 170 14.66 3.37 -7.46
C ILE A 170 14.83 1.92 -7.91
N SER A 171 13.77 1.26 -8.39
CA SER A 171 13.88 -0.09 -8.98
C SER A 171 14.87 -0.11 -10.16
N CYS A 172 14.72 0.80 -11.12
CA CYS A 172 15.59 0.85 -12.30
C CYS A 172 17.07 1.09 -11.93
N LEU A 173 17.35 2.02 -11.01
CA LEU A 173 18.70 2.30 -10.52
C LEU A 173 19.26 1.11 -9.74
N LEU A 174 18.48 0.51 -8.84
CA LEU A 174 18.90 -0.68 -8.11
C LEU A 174 19.30 -1.80 -9.08
N TYR A 175 18.47 -2.10 -10.08
CA TYR A 175 18.73 -3.20 -11.02
C TYR A 175 19.86 -2.91 -12.02
N HIS A 176 20.08 -1.64 -12.37
CA HIS A 176 21.20 -1.24 -13.21
C HIS A 176 22.55 -1.31 -12.47
N ASP A 177 22.60 -0.86 -11.21
CA ASP A 177 23.84 -0.78 -10.43
C ASP A 177 24.15 -2.05 -9.60
N ILE A 178 23.32 -3.09 -9.69
CA ILE A 178 23.49 -4.37 -8.96
C ILE A 178 24.50 -5.40 -9.50
N PRO A 179 25.39 -5.12 -10.46
CA PRO A 179 26.68 -5.82 -10.45
C PRO A 179 27.52 -5.46 -9.20
N LEU A 180 27.19 -4.40 -8.44
CA LEU A 180 28.07 -3.77 -7.45
C LEU A 180 27.53 -3.63 -6.02
N PHE A 181 26.27 -3.98 -5.72
CA PHE A 181 25.77 -4.01 -4.34
C PHE A 181 25.68 -5.46 -3.85
N PRO A 182 26.81 -6.05 -3.38
CA PRO A 182 26.72 -7.29 -2.64
C PRO A 182 25.86 -7.00 -1.43
N SER A 183 24.87 -7.86 -1.17
CA SER A 183 24.34 -7.95 0.18
C SER A 183 25.54 -7.99 1.13
N SER A 184 25.51 -7.13 2.15
CA SER A 184 26.63 -6.86 3.05
C SER A 184 27.01 -8.05 3.96
N SER A 185 26.98 -9.27 3.43
CA SER A 185 27.37 -10.52 4.08
C SER A 185 27.89 -11.60 3.13
N LEU A 186 28.39 -11.27 1.93
CA LEU A 186 29.34 -12.15 1.20
C LEU A 186 30.72 -12.11 1.88
N ARG A 187 30.78 -12.52 3.16
CA ARG A 187 32.02 -13.01 3.75
C ARG A 187 32.22 -14.42 3.20
N ILE A 188 32.88 -14.47 2.03
CA ILE A 188 33.51 -15.67 1.50
C ILE A 188 34.50 -16.15 2.56
N LYS A 189 34.07 -17.03 3.48
CA LYS A 189 34.99 -17.93 4.16
C LYS A 189 35.36 -19.00 3.13
N ARG A 190 36.42 -18.74 2.37
CA ARG A 190 37.25 -19.83 1.83
C ARG A 190 37.82 -20.56 3.05
N GLY A 191 37.26 -21.73 3.34
CA GLY A 191 37.91 -22.73 4.17
C GLY A 191 38.89 -23.56 3.33
N PRO A 192 39.90 -24.15 3.96
CA PRO A 192 41.12 -24.67 3.35
C PRO A 192 40.90 -25.83 2.36
#